data_AF-A0A532DER5-F1
#
_entry.id   AF-A0A532DER5-F1
#
_cell.length_a   1.000
_cell.length_b   1.000
_cell.length_c   1.000
_cell.angle_alpha   90.00
_cell.angle_beta   90.00
_cell.angle_gamma   90.00
#
_symmetry.space_group_name_H-M   'P 1'
#
loop_
_entity.id
_entity.type
_entity.pdbx_description
1 polymer ?
#
loop_
_entity_poly.entity_id
_entity_poly.type
_entity_poly.pdbx_seq_one_letter_code
_entity_poly.pdbx_strand_id
1 'polypeptide(L)' 'AQGADALILMTEWNQFRTLDFDRLKTLLRQPLFFDLRNVYEPDRVAAFGFRHISVGRPSKAPAQTS' A
#
# COMPACT_ATOMS: atom_id res chain seq x y z
N ALA A 1 -6.18 7.88 8.08
CA ALA A 1 -4.77 7.42 7.98
C ALA A 1 -3.81 8.21 8.89
N GLN A 2 -4.15 9.42 9.36
CA GLN A 2 -3.21 10.25 10.12
C GLN A 2 -2.64 9.55 11.35
N GLY A 3 -1.31 9.47 11.43
CA GLY A 3 -0.57 8.90 12.57
C GLY A 3 -0.57 7.37 12.64
N ALA A 4 -1.16 6.66 11.67
CA ALA A 4 -1.16 5.21 11.64
C ALA A 4 0.16 4.65 11.08
N ASP A 5 0.50 3.42 11.46
CA ASP A 5 1.68 2.70 10.95
C ASP A 5 1.43 1.92 9.66
N ALA A 6 0.15 1.65 9.35
CA ALA A 6 -0.21 0.82 8.22
C ALA A 6 -1.59 1.16 7.65
N LEU A 7 -1.77 0.85 6.38
CA LEU A 7 -3.06 0.81 5.70
C LEU A 7 -3.41 -0.64 5.36
N ILE A 8 -4.63 -1.08 5.69
CA ILE A 8 -5.13 -2.43 5.40
C ILE A 8 -6.35 -2.32 4.49
N LEU A 9 -6.28 -2.96 3.31
CA LEU A 9 -7.39 -3.10 2.38
C LEU A 9 -8.08 -4.44 2.63
N MET A 10 -9.22 -4.41 3.34
CA MET A 10 -10.00 -5.60 3.68
C MET A 10 -11.13 -5.91 2.69
N THR A 11 -11.50 -4.96 1.85
CA THR A 11 -12.67 -5.07 0.95
C THR A 11 -12.33 -4.55 -0.45
N GLU A 12 -12.94 -5.13 -1.48
CA GLU A 12 -12.67 -4.86 -2.90
C GLU A 12 -13.56 -3.77 -3.52
N TRP A 13 -14.16 -2.89 -2.71
CA TRP A 13 -15.04 -1.84 -3.23
C TRP A 13 -14.30 -0.92 -4.19
N ASN A 14 -14.96 -0.56 -5.31
CA ASN A 14 -14.37 0.24 -6.38
C ASN A 14 -13.77 1.59 -5.92
N GLN A 15 -14.28 2.15 -4.83
CA GLN A 15 -13.77 3.39 -4.22
C GLN A 15 -12.30 3.28 -3.78
N PHE A 16 -11.81 2.06 -3.53
CA PHE A 16 -10.42 1.80 -3.12
C PHE A 16 -9.51 1.41 -4.29
N ARG A 17 -9.95 1.47 -5.55
CA ARG A 17 -9.10 1.22 -6.74
C ARG A 17 -8.27 2.45 -7.15
N THR A 18 -8.64 3.62 -6.64
CA THR A 18 -7.99 4.91 -6.91
C THR A 18 -7.55 5.57 -5.61
N LEU A 19 -6.76 4.85 -4.80
CA LEU A 19 -6.12 5.44 -3.63
C LEU A 19 -5.06 6.46 -4.05
N ASP A 20 -5.05 7.60 -3.38
CA ASP A 20 -3.99 8.60 -3.48
C ASP A 20 -2.82 8.19 -2.58
N PHE A 21 -1.91 7.39 -3.16
CA PHE A 21 -0.75 6.86 -2.44
C PHE A 21 0.20 7.95 -1.96
N ASP A 22 0.35 9.05 -2.70
CA ASP A 22 1.21 10.17 -2.32
C ASP A 22 0.67 10.84 -1.05
N ARG A 23 -0.63 11.13 -1.01
CA ARG A 23 -1.26 11.65 0.21
C ARG A 23 -1.15 10.66 1.36
N LEU A 24 -1.45 9.38 1.14
CA LEU A 24 -1.39 8.36 2.19
C LEU A 24 0.00 8.22 2.80
N LYS A 25 1.06 8.31 1.98
CA LYS A 25 2.45 8.23 2.44
C LYS A 25 2.79 9.34 3.42
N THR A 26 2.26 10.55 3.22
CA THR A 26 2.46 11.68 4.15
C THR A 26 1.68 11.54 5.46
N LEU A 27 0.61 10.75 5.47
CA LEU A 27 -0.26 10.58 6.64
C LEU A 27 0.20 9.44 7.56
N LEU A 28 0.91 8.46 7.03
CA LEU A 28 1.37 7.29 7.78
C LEU A 28 2.75 7.53 8.38
N ARG A 29 2.99 7.00 9.59
CA ARG A 29 4.32 7.01 10.21
C ARG A 29 5.28 6.05 9.51
N GLN A 30 4.72 4.95 9.00
CA GLN A 30 5.42 3.94 8.21
C GLN A 30 4.56 3.62 6.99
N PRO A 31 5.11 3.60 5.76
CA PRO A 31 4.32 3.33 4.57
C PRO A 31 4.12 1.81 4.38
N LEU A 32 3.41 1.16 5.32
CA LEU A 32 3.03 -0.25 5.22
C LEU A 32 1.65 -0.36 4.56
N PHE A 33 1.54 -1.19 3.52
CA PHE A 33 0.27 -1.46 2.85
C PHE A 33 -0.02 -2.97 2.82
N PHE A 34 -1.12 -3.35 3.45
CA PHE A 34 -1.63 -4.72 3.48
C PHE A 34 -2.83 -4.84 2.55
N ASP A 35 -2.68 -5.61 1.47
CA ASP A 35 -3.74 -5.88 0.51
C ASP A 35 -4.26 -7.30 0.68
N LEU A 36 -5.40 -7.46 1.36
CA LEU A 36 -6.00 -8.77 1.62
C LEU A 36 -6.89 -9.26 0.48
N ARG A 37 -7.08 -8.43 -0.56
CA ARG A 37 -7.94 -8.72 -1.70
C ARG A 37 -7.16 -8.75 -3.02
N ASN A 38 -5.85 -8.51 -2.98
CA ASN A 38 -4.96 -8.49 -4.13
C ASN A 38 -5.46 -7.52 -5.24
N VAL A 39 -6.01 -6.37 -4.83
CA VAL A 39 -6.53 -5.32 -5.72
C VAL A 39 -5.41 -4.59 -6.45
N TYR A 40 -4.24 -4.46 -5.83
CA TYR A 40 -3.09 -3.74 -6.36
C TYR A 40 -1.96 -4.68 -6.79
N GLU A 41 -1.25 -4.26 -7.83
CA GLU A 41 0.01 -4.89 -8.24
C GLU A 41 1.14 -4.50 -7.27
N PRO A 42 1.92 -5.47 -6.74
CA PRO A 42 2.96 -5.19 -5.76
C PRO A 42 3.97 -4.12 -6.21
N ASP A 43 4.32 -4.14 -7.50
CA ASP A 43 5.30 -3.25 -8.12
C ASP A 43 4.83 -1.80 -8.14
N ARG A 44 3.54 -1.60 -8.42
CA ARG A 44 2.92 -0.27 -8.41
C ARG A 44 2.99 0.34 -7.02
N VAL A 45 2.61 -0.44 -6.00
CA VAL A 45 2.62 0.04 -4.61
C VAL A 45 4.04 0.28 -4.11
N ALA A 46 4.98 -0.60 -4.45
CA ALA A 46 6.40 -0.44 -4.14
C ALA A 46 7.01 0.82 -4.78
N ALA A 47 6.60 1.17 -6.00
CA ALA A 47 7.05 2.40 -6.68
C ALA A 47 6.62 3.68 -5.96
N PHE A 48 5.46 3.67 -5.28
CA PHE A 48 5.05 4.78 -4.40
C PHE A 48 5.83 4.82 -3.07
N GLY A 49 6.72 3.87 -2.82
CA GLY A 49 7.55 3.80 -1.63
C GLY A 49 6.87 3.11 -0.44
N PHE A 50 5.86 2.28 -0.71
CA PHE A 50 5.24 1.45 0.32
C PHE A 50 5.87 0.07 0.37
N ARG A 51 5.92 -0.53 1.56
CA ARG A 51 6.10 -1.97 1.68
C ARG A 51 4.76 -2.63 1.42
N HIS A 52 4.68 -3.41 0.36
CA HIS A 52 3.48 -4.13 -0.04
C HIS A 52 3.47 -5.54 0.56
N ILE A 53 2.40 -5.87 1.27
CA ILE A 53 2.18 -7.19 1.87
C ILE A 53 0.79 -7.66 1.40
N SER A 54 0.71 -8.83 0.78
CA SER A 54 -0.58 -9.36 0.34
C SER A 54 -0.67 -10.87 0.51
N VAL A 55 -1.89 -11.38 0.46
CA VAL A 55 -2.15 -12.81 0.69
C VAL A 55 -1.75 -13.62 -0.54
N GLY A 56 -0.94 -14.65 -0.34
CA GLY A 56 -0.54 -15.59 -1.39
C GLY A 56 0.49 -15.05 -2.39
N ARG A 57 1.11 -13.89 -2.11
CA ARG A 57 2.19 -13.30 -2.93
C ARG A 57 3.38 -12.93 -2.04
N PRO A 58 4.63 -12.97 -2.55
CA PRO A 58 5.78 -12.47 -1.83
C PRO A 58 5.60 -10.99 -1.45
N SER A 59 6.00 -10.61 -0.24
CA SER A 59 6.03 -9.20 0.15
C SER A 59 7.04 -8.44 -0.72
N LYS A 60 6.70 -7.21 -1.13
CA LYS A 60 7.60 -6.35 -1.91
C LYS A 60 8.05 -5.15 -1.10
N ALA A 61 9.37 -4.95 -1.06
CA ALA A 61 9.97 -3.79 -0.41
C ALA A 61 9.74 -2.51 -1.23
N PRO A 62 9.78 -1.33 -0.59
CA PRO A 62 9.76 -0.05 -1.30
C PRO A 62 10.84 -0.02 -2.40
N ALA A 63 10.50 0.52 -3.56
CA ALA A 63 11.51 0.82 -4.58
C ALA A 63 12.49 1.86 -4.01
N GLN A 64 13.79 1.65 -4.22
CA GLN A 64 14.81 2.63 -3.86
C GLN A 64 14.64 3.84 -4.77
N THR A 65 14.07 4.92 -4.25
CA THR A 65 14.05 6.21 -4.96
C THR A 65 15.48 6.75 -4.92
N SER A 66 16.14 6.83 -6.07
CA SER A 66 17.41 7.56 -6.24
C SER A 66 17.20 9.06 -6.07
#